data_AF-A0A934K1T7-F1
#
_entry.id   AF-A0A934K1T7-F1
#
_cell.length_a   1.000
_cell.length_b   1.000
_cell.length_c   1.000
_cell.angle_alpha   90.00
_cell.angle_beta   90.00
_cell.angle_gamma   90.00
#
_symmetry.space_group_name_H-M   'P 1'
#
loop_
_entity.id
_entity.type
_entity.pdbx_description
1 polymer ?
#
loop_
_entity_poly.entity_id
_entity_poly.type
_entity_poly.pdbx_seq_one_letter_code
_entity_poly.pdbx_strand_id
1 'polypeptide(L)'
;MLAQMLAYWYAHRGWQSVFISEDIAEADAVWQAGRAQIFYYDDFLGTIRLNEAALRKNEDDRLASFMRRVHEDDSKRLILTTRDYILVDAQLRYESLAREPFDMYQCLLKIGDYTRLAKARVLYNHLYYSPTLSAEVKRALLANRAYRRVIDHQNYTPRLVSLITALPSAADVEPEGFVSFVLNNVANPSLIWQHAFENQLSTTAQALLVCLATLPPTVELKQLSAAVDAYTRGEGLPLQSFRAALRSLDVTFVSIEAAGGSRHVRIADPSIQDFLLQWLDDNPAAVARILRTTPFFEQCRTVWELTRPIAVDWLNARFPALRLTRRRRSTVLNQPFGILSVDVELILSGMGRTIRAPRLSETTMDSLTARCTQVLEIGRETGTSTAPTIVSEHFDVLVREWASGRYVLGQMVRLSVCIASGGGTYRVNLKAVGQETKDSLLAACERQETVEIYEAVFELANAWPELFGVDEIETYRIACWAYLERTIEDQEGAFKDRDEGIDALQALARCAELAQVDVDDELRALEKHVEELPVFEYERDYGDPFEDDEVDRDGDVVEREVSEDDEIDTLFSMLAE
;
A
#
# COMPACT_ATOMS: atom_id res chain seq x y z
N MET A 1 -9.50 -17.55 -5.14
CA MET A 1 -10.27 -18.64 -5.78
C MET A 1 -9.51 -19.97 -5.84
N LEU A 2 -8.27 -20.06 -6.37
CA LEU A 2 -7.54 -21.34 -6.44
C LEU A 2 -7.27 -21.97 -5.06
N ALA A 3 -6.73 -21.19 -4.14
CA ALA A 3 -6.38 -21.65 -2.80
C ALA A 3 -7.61 -22.12 -1.98
N GLN A 4 -8.76 -21.45 -2.14
CA GLN A 4 -10.04 -21.92 -1.58
C GLN A 4 -10.50 -23.23 -2.21
N MET A 5 -10.37 -23.41 -3.54
CA MET A 5 -10.68 -24.67 -4.21
C MET A 5 -9.82 -25.83 -3.71
N LEU A 6 -8.53 -25.59 -3.45
CA LEU A 6 -7.64 -26.56 -2.81
C LEU A 6 -8.12 -26.91 -1.40
N ALA A 7 -8.50 -25.92 -0.59
CA ALA A 7 -9.07 -26.18 0.74
C ALA A 7 -10.34 -27.04 0.68
N TYR A 8 -11.24 -26.78 -0.28
CA TYR A 8 -12.44 -27.60 -0.50
C TYR A 8 -12.12 -29.01 -1.00
N TRP A 9 -11.09 -29.17 -1.84
CA TRP A 9 -10.65 -30.48 -2.32
C TRP A 9 -10.16 -31.39 -1.18
N TYR A 10 -9.48 -30.83 -0.19
CA TYR A 10 -9.10 -31.52 1.05
C TYR A 10 -10.31 -31.77 1.96
N ALA A 11 -11.22 -30.80 2.09
CA ALA A 11 -12.46 -30.96 2.85
C ALA A 11 -13.29 -32.15 2.35
N HIS A 12 -13.40 -32.30 1.03
CA HIS A 12 -14.07 -33.44 0.40
C HIS A 12 -13.42 -34.79 0.72
N ARG A 13 -12.11 -34.80 1.02
CA ARG A 13 -11.35 -35.98 1.44
C ARG A 13 -11.36 -36.22 2.96
N GLY A 14 -12.26 -35.55 3.68
CA GLY A 14 -12.44 -35.75 5.11
C GLY A 14 -11.51 -34.93 6.01
N TRP A 15 -10.75 -33.98 5.43
CA TRP A 15 -9.96 -33.04 6.22
C TRP A 15 -10.87 -31.97 6.83
N GLN A 16 -10.59 -31.56 8.07
CA GLN A 16 -11.28 -30.42 8.66
C GLN A 16 -10.64 -29.12 8.14
N SER A 17 -11.40 -28.31 7.43
CA SER A 17 -10.96 -26.98 7.01
C SER A 17 -11.04 -25.97 8.15
N VAL A 18 -9.98 -25.18 8.28
CA VAL A 18 -9.85 -24.07 9.22
C VAL A 18 -9.46 -22.84 8.41
N PHE A 19 -10.29 -21.81 8.43
CA PHE A 19 -10.05 -20.54 7.72
C PHE A 19 -9.50 -19.54 8.73
N ILE A 20 -8.30 -19.05 8.48
CA ILE A 20 -7.60 -18.06 9.28
C ILE A 20 -7.93 -16.69 8.68
N SER A 21 -8.45 -15.80 9.53
CA SER A 21 -8.90 -14.48 9.07
C SER A 21 -7.87 -13.40 9.33
N GLU A 22 -7.20 -13.38 10.49
CA GLU A 22 -6.38 -12.24 10.89
C GLU A 22 -5.02 -12.56 11.51
N ASP A 23 -4.89 -13.67 12.24
CA ASP A 23 -3.65 -14.02 12.94
C ASP A 23 -3.53 -15.54 12.98
N ILE A 24 -2.30 -16.02 12.77
CA ILE A 24 -1.97 -17.45 12.82
C ILE A 24 -2.31 -18.09 14.19
N ALA A 25 -2.44 -17.29 15.26
CA ALA A 25 -2.90 -17.72 16.57
C ALA A 25 -4.33 -18.32 16.54
N GLU A 26 -5.18 -17.94 15.58
CA GLU A 26 -6.49 -18.59 15.37
C GLU A 26 -6.31 -20.08 15.05
N ALA A 27 -5.29 -20.41 14.25
CA ALA A 27 -4.98 -21.78 13.86
C ALA A 27 -4.45 -22.59 15.05
N ASP A 28 -3.63 -21.98 15.90
CA ASP A 28 -3.17 -22.59 17.15
C ASP A 28 -4.32 -22.89 18.11
N ALA A 29 -5.28 -21.99 18.25
CA ALA A 29 -6.42 -22.15 19.15
C ALA A 29 -7.33 -23.33 18.77
N VAL A 30 -7.34 -23.73 17.49
CA VAL A 30 -8.20 -24.79 16.97
C VAL A 30 -7.42 -26.04 16.51
N TRP A 31 -6.12 -26.10 16.82
CA TRP A 31 -5.27 -27.24 16.53
C TRP A 31 -5.74 -28.50 17.29
N GLN A 32 -5.92 -29.59 16.55
CA GLN A 32 -6.36 -30.89 17.09
C GLN A 32 -5.31 -31.96 16.75
N ALA A 33 -4.65 -32.47 17.79
CA ALA A 33 -3.69 -33.57 17.65
C ALA A 33 -4.39 -34.83 17.09
N GLY A 34 -3.76 -35.48 16.11
CA GLY A 34 -4.26 -36.72 15.49
C GLY A 34 -5.44 -36.55 14.52
N ARG A 35 -5.93 -35.33 14.28
CA ARG A 35 -6.96 -35.03 13.28
C ARG A 35 -6.36 -34.42 12.03
N ALA A 36 -6.83 -34.88 10.87
CA ALA A 36 -6.50 -34.28 9.59
C ALA A 36 -7.12 -32.87 9.48
N GLN A 37 -6.28 -31.82 9.43
CA GLN A 37 -6.72 -30.43 9.36
C GLN A 37 -6.00 -29.68 8.24
N ILE A 38 -6.75 -28.87 7.50
CA ILE A 38 -6.19 -27.93 6.52
C ILE A 38 -6.48 -26.51 6.94
N PHE A 39 -5.42 -25.72 7.07
CA PHE A 39 -5.46 -24.32 7.42
C PHE A 39 -5.33 -23.48 6.16
N TYR A 40 -6.20 -22.49 5.99
CA TYR A 40 -6.18 -21.55 4.87
C TYR A 40 -6.04 -20.13 5.41
N TYR A 41 -4.94 -19.46 5.07
CA TYR A 41 -4.67 -18.06 5.42
C TYR A 41 -4.62 -17.22 4.14
N ASP A 42 -5.66 -16.41 3.91
CA ASP A 42 -5.77 -15.56 2.73
C ASP A 42 -5.03 -14.24 2.93
N ASP A 43 -4.27 -13.80 1.93
CA ASP A 43 -3.56 -12.50 1.86
C ASP A 43 -2.75 -12.21 3.14
N PHE A 44 -2.01 -13.20 3.65
CA PHE A 44 -1.37 -13.16 4.98
C PHE A 44 -0.34 -12.02 5.16
N LEU A 45 0.08 -11.36 4.07
CA LEU A 45 0.98 -10.21 4.06
C LEU A 45 0.35 -8.94 3.46
N GLY A 46 -0.90 -8.98 2.99
CA GLY A 46 -1.55 -7.86 2.28
C GLY A 46 -1.64 -6.57 3.09
N THR A 47 -1.60 -6.67 4.42
CA THR A 47 -1.60 -5.57 5.39
C THR A 47 -0.33 -4.70 5.36
N ILE A 48 0.77 -5.18 4.76
CA ILE A 48 2.12 -4.58 4.84
C ILE A 48 2.28 -3.30 4.02
N ARG A 49 1.41 -3.02 3.03
CA ARG A 49 1.70 -1.94 2.07
C ARG A 49 1.22 -0.54 2.46
N LEU A 50 0.36 -0.40 3.45
CA LEU A 50 -0.37 0.87 3.67
C LEU A 50 -0.15 1.47 5.06
N ASN A 51 0.38 0.65 5.96
CA ASN A 51 1.10 1.13 7.12
C ASN A 51 2.55 0.69 6.90
N GLU A 52 3.53 1.58 7.12
CA GLU A 52 4.91 1.16 7.39
C GLU A 52 5.01 0.23 8.63
N ALA A 53 3.88 -0.09 9.29
CA ALA A 53 3.78 -1.06 10.35
C ALA A 53 3.94 -2.46 9.76
N ALA A 54 5.07 -3.03 10.13
CA ALA A 54 5.37 -4.43 10.07
C ALA A 54 4.21 -5.35 10.54
N LEU A 55 4.30 -6.65 10.20
CA LEU A 55 3.59 -7.72 10.92
C LEU A 55 3.52 -7.39 12.42
N ARG A 56 2.38 -7.66 13.09
CA ARG A 56 2.23 -7.30 14.51
C ARG A 56 3.38 -7.91 15.30
N LYS A 57 3.82 -7.25 16.39
CA LYS A 57 4.94 -7.72 17.23
C LYS A 57 4.86 -9.24 17.50
N ASN A 58 5.82 -10.01 16.96
CA ASN A 58 5.98 -11.46 17.03
C ASN A 58 5.00 -12.31 16.18
N GLU A 59 4.27 -11.74 15.24
CA GLU A 59 3.40 -12.50 14.32
C GLU A 59 4.21 -13.29 13.29
N ASP A 60 5.31 -12.72 12.83
CA ASP A 60 6.33 -13.34 11.98
C ASP A 60 6.93 -14.61 12.65
N ASP A 61 7.38 -14.49 13.90
CA ASP A 61 7.90 -15.62 14.68
C ASP A 61 6.84 -16.71 14.91
N ARG A 62 5.59 -16.32 15.16
CA ARG A 62 4.47 -17.27 15.35
C ARG A 62 4.15 -17.98 14.04
N LEU A 63 4.13 -17.25 12.93
CA LEU A 63 3.85 -17.81 11.62
C LEU A 63 4.93 -18.82 11.23
N ALA A 64 6.20 -18.45 11.39
CA ALA A 64 7.34 -19.35 11.18
C ALA A 64 7.25 -20.59 12.08
N SER A 65 6.96 -20.41 13.37
CA SER A 65 6.76 -21.53 14.32
C SER A 65 5.61 -22.44 13.92
N PHE A 66 4.50 -21.88 13.46
CA PHE A 66 3.33 -22.64 13.01
C PHE A 66 3.63 -23.41 11.72
N MET A 67 4.33 -22.80 10.76
CA MET A 67 4.79 -23.46 9.53
C MET A 67 5.64 -24.69 9.85
N ARG A 68 6.64 -24.53 10.73
CA ARG A 68 7.48 -25.65 11.17
C ARG A 68 6.68 -26.78 11.81
N ARG A 69 5.71 -26.45 12.67
CA ARG A 69 4.82 -27.45 13.27
C ARG A 69 3.91 -28.16 12.28
N VAL A 70 3.40 -27.45 11.26
CA VAL A 70 2.62 -28.07 10.18
C VAL A 70 3.50 -28.99 9.34
N HIS A 71 4.74 -28.58 9.07
CA HIS A 71 5.71 -29.39 8.33
C HIS A 71 6.05 -30.70 9.04
N GLU A 72 6.11 -30.70 10.38
CA GLU A 72 6.39 -31.89 11.20
C GLU A 72 5.18 -32.84 11.38
N ASP A 73 3.95 -32.44 11.05
CA ASP A 73 2.73 -33.24 11.23
C ASP A 73 2.04 -33.54 9.88
N ASP A 74 2.19 -34.77 9.40
CA ASP A 74 1.58 -35.26 8.15
C ASP A 74 0.05 -35.15 8.10
N SER A 75 -0.62 -35.01 9.25
CA SER A 75 -2.07 -34.78 9.30
C SER A 75 -2.45 -33.31 9.15
N LYS A 76 -1.49 -32.42 8.90
CA LYS A 76 -1.72 -30.97 8.82
C LYS A 76 -1.28 -30.43 7.47
N ARG A 77 -2.06 -29.50 6.92
CA ARG A 77 -1.73 -28.78 5.68
C ARG A 77 -2.00 -27.30 5.89
N LEU A 78 -1.17 -26.46 5.30
CA LEU A 78 -1.30 -25.01 5.35
C LEU A 78 -1.29 -24.47 3.92
N ILE A 79 -2.27 -23.63 3.60
CA ILE A 79 -2.33 -22.88 2.35
C ILE A 79 -2.26 -21.41 2.70
N LEU A 80 -1.29 -20.71 2.11
CA LEU A 80 -1.07 -19.28 2.26
C LEU A 80 -1.23 -18.62 0.89
N THR A 81 -1.83 -17.44 0.85
CA THR A 81 -1.86 -16.61 -0.36
C THR A 81 -1.27 -15.24 -0.05
N THR A 82 -0.46 -14.71 -0.97
CA THR A 82 0.07 -13.35 -0.93
C THR A 82 0.49 -12.96 -2.35
N ARG A 83 0.85 -11.70 -2.56
CA ARG A 83 1.47 -11.26 -3.82
C ARG A 83 2.98 -11.48 -3.72
N ASP A 84 3.56 -11.98 -4.81
CA ASP A 84 4.99 -12.32 -4.93
C ASP A 84 5.93 -11.23 -4.39
N TYR A 85 5.81 -10.01 -4.92
CA TYR A 85 6.64 -8.89 -4.47
C TYR A 85 6.43 -8.53 -2.99
N ILE A 86 5.25 -8.80 -2.40
CA ILE A 86 5.01 -8.57 -0.96
C ILE A 86 5.73 -9.64 -0.12
N LEU A 87 5.79 -10.88 -0.60
CA LEU A 87 6.56 -11.94 0.05
C LEU A 87 8.04 -11.61 0.07
N VAL A 88 8.59 -11.15 -1.07
CA VAL A 88 9.98 -10.69 -1.19
C VAL A 88 10.24 -9.52 -0.22
N ASP A 89 9.39 -8.50 -0.22
CA ASP A 89 9.50 -7.36 0.70
C ASP A 89 9.47 -7.80 2.19
N ALA A 90 8.68 -8.82 2.53
CA ALA A 90 8.58 -9.34 3.89
C ALA A 90 9.82 -10.15 4.29
N GLN A 91 10.38 -10.96 3.39
CA GLN A 91 11.61 -11.72 3.65
C GLN A 91 12.82 -10.79 3.87
N LEU A 92 12.86 -9.64 3.19
CA LEU A 92 13.89 -8.62 3.44
C LEU A 92 13.76 -7.95 4.81
N ARG A 93 12.53 -7.87 5.36
CA ARG A 93 12.23 -7.14 6.60
C ARG A 93 12.23 -8.02 7.85
N TYR A 94 11.89 -9.31 7.74
CA TYR A 94 11.76 -10.22 8.89
C TYR A 94 12.70 -11.41 8.77
N GLU A 95 13.70 -11.44 9.64
CA GLU A 95 14.68 -12.52 9.70
C GLU A 95 14.03 -13.89 9.95
N SER A 96 12.95 -13.94 10.74
CA SER A 96 12.19 -15.16 11.05
C SER A 96 11.56 -15.77 9.79
N LEU A 97 11.07 -14.96 8.86
CA LEU A 97 10.49 -15.40 7.58
C LEU A 97 11.55 -15.62 6.51
N ALA A 98 12.66 -14.86 6.54
CA ALA A 98 13.80 -15.05 5.63
C ALA A 98 14.42 -16.45 5.76
N ARG A 99 14.37 -17.02 6.98
CA ARG A 99 14.92 -18.35 7.29
C ARG A 99 14.01 -19.51 6.89
N GLU A 100 12.73 -19.26 6.59
CA GLU A 100 11.79 -20.31 6.21
C GLU A 100 11.93 -20.61 4.70
N PRO A 101 11.96 -21.89 4.28
CA PRO A 101 12.27 -22.29 2.91
C PRO A 101 11.05 -22.18 2.00
N PHE A 102 10.48 -20.98 1.86
CA PHE A 102 9.29 -20.75 1.04
C PHE A 102 9.49 -21.21 -0.40
N ASP A 103 10.69 -21.04 -0.95
CA ASP A 103 11.00 -21.36 -2.35
C ASP A 103 10.77 -22.84 -2.70
N MET A 104 10.82 -23.76 -1.72
CA MET A 104 10.52 -25.18 -1.93
C MET A 104 9.02 -25.50 -2.00
N TYR A 105 8.14 -24.57 -1.61
CA TYR A 105 6.69 -24.81 -1.45
C TYR A 105 5.81 -23.75 -2.12
N GLN A 106 6.41 -22.77 -2.80
CA GLN A 106 5.70 -21.68 -3.47
C GLN A 106 5.04 -22.15 -4.77
N CYS A 107 3.79 -21.76 -4.96
CA CYS A 107 3.11 -21.80 -6.25
C CYS A 107 2.90 -20.35 -6.73
N LEU A 108 3.78 -19.88 -7.61
CA LEU A 108 3.70 -18.54 -8.17
C LEU A 108 2.71 -18.52 -9.35
N LEU A 109 1.64 -17.72 -9.23
CA LEU A 109 0.68 -17.48 -10.30
C LEU A 109 0.96 -16.12 -10.96
N LYS A 110 1.58 -16.09 -12.13
CA LYS A 110 1.74 -14.84 -12.89
C LYS A 110 0.49 -14.61 -13.75
N ILE A 111 0.14 -13.34 -13.96
CA ILE A 111 -0.96 -12.95 -14.86
C ILE A 111 -0.70 -13.45 -16.30
N GLY A 112 0.57 -13.61 -16.69
CA GLY A 112 0.97 -14.18 -17.97
C GLY A 112 0.83 -15.71 -18.08
N ASP A 113 0.69 -16.43 -16.95
CA ASP A 113 0.67 -17.91 -16.94
C ASP A 113 -0.71 -18.47 -17.30
N TYR A 114 -1.74 -17.62 -17.42
CA TYR A 114 -3.04 -18.06 -17.90
C TYR A 114 -2.95 -18.43 -19.39
N THR A 115 -2.92 -19.74 -19.65
CA THR A 115 -3.05 -20.27 -21.00
C THR A 115 -4.32 -19.75 -21.67
N ARG A 116 -4.29 -19.67 -22.99
CA ARG A 116 -5.41 -19.17 -23.77
C ARG A 116 -6.66 -20.03 -23.56
N LEU A 117 -6.49 -21.35 -23.49
CA LEU A 117 -7.56 -22.28 -23.08
C LEU A 117 -8.08 -22.01 -21.65
N ALA A 118 -7.23 -21.69 -20.67
CA ALA A 118 -7.68 -21.36 -19.33
C ALA A 118 -8.53 -20.08 -19.31
N LYS A 119 -8.11 -19.04 -20.06
CA LYS A 119 -8.91 -17.82 -20.26
C LYS A 119 -10.27 -18.15 -20.89
N ALA A 120 -10.28 -18.97 -21.95
CA ALA A 120 -11.49 -19.45 -22.60
C ALA A 120 -12.45 -20.16 -21.63
N ARG A 121 -11.95 -21.07 -20.78
CA ARG A 121 -12.75 -21.77 -19.76
C ARG A 121 -13.35 -20.82 -18.74
N VAL A 122 -12.59 -19.83 -18.27
CA VAL A 122 -13.10 -18.81 -17.33
C VAL A 122 -14.24 -18.01 -17.95
N LEU A 123 -14.04 -17.49 -19.17
CA LEU A 123 -15.08 -16.75 -19.88
C LEU A 123 -16.32 -17.61 -20.14
N TYR A 124 -16.13 -18.82 -20.65
CA TYR A 124 -17.22 -19.76 -20.90
C TYR A 124 -18.02 -20.04 -19.62
N ASN A 125 -17.36 -20.38 -18.51
CA ASN A 125 -18.05 -20.73 -17.27
C ASN A 125 -18.90 -19.56 -16.76
N HIS A 126 -18.37 -18.34 -16.78
CA HIS A 126 -19.11 -17.17 -16.35
C HIS A 126 -20.30 -16.83 -17.25
N LEU A 127 -20.19 -17.06 -18.57
CA LEU A 127 -21.31 -16.90 -19.49
C LEU A 127 -22.36 -18.00 -19.31
N TYR A 128 -21.93 -19.27 -19.30
CA TYR A 128 -22.79 -20.44 -19.23
C TYR A 128 -23.64 -20.40 -17.94
N TYR A 129 -22.98 -20.24 -16.78
CA TYR A 129 -23.64 -20.20 -15.48
C TYR A 129 -24.20 -18.82 -15.09
N SER A 130 -24.13 -17.81 -15.96
CA SER A 130 -24.76 -16.52 -15.68
C SER A 130 -26.29 -16.66 -15.62
N PRO A 131 -26.93 -16.28 -14.49
CA PRO A 131 -28.38 -16.35 -14.34
C PRO A 131 -29.11 -15.17 -15.00
N THR A 132 -28.39 -14.11 -15.36
CA THR A 132 -28.98 -12.85 -15.85
C THR A 132 -28.90 -12.69 -17.37
N LEU A 133 -27.94 -13.34 -18.03
CA LEU A 133 -27.76 -13.21 -19.48
C LEU A 133 -28.70 -14.13 -20.27
N SER A 134 -29.38 -13.58 -21.28
CA SER A 134 -30.22 -14.37 -22.19
C SER A 134 -29.37 -15.24 -23.13
N ALA A 135 -29.97 -16.29 -23.69
CA ALA A 135 -29.29 -17.16 -24.65
C ALA A 135 -28.86 -16.40 -25.92
N GLU A 136 -29.64 -15.42 -26.36
CA GLU A 136 -29.34 -14.60 -27.54
C GLU A 136 -28.11 -13.72 -27.31
N VAL A 137 -27.99 -13.12 -26.12
CA VAL A 137 -26.83 -12.33 -25.69
C VAL A 137 -25.57 -13.20 -25.58
N LYS A 138 -25.69 -14.42 -25.02
CA LYS A 138 -24.58 -15.38 -24.99
C LYS A 138 -24.11 -15.78 -26.40
N ARG A 139 -25.05 -16.01 -27.33
CA ARG A 139 -24.74 -16.34 -28.73
C ARG A 139 -24.08 -15.20 -29.50
N ALA A 140 -24.31 -13.94 -29.11
CA ALA A 140 -23.65 -12.80 -29.75
C ALA A 140 -22.11 -12.89 -29.69
N LEU A 141 -21.55 -13.51 -28.65
CA LEU A 141 -20.10 -13.74 -28.55
C LEU A 141 -19.59 -14.81 -29.53
N LEU A 142 -20.46 -15.70 -30.02
CA LEU A 142 -20.12 -16.72 -31.04
C LEU A 142 -20.00 -16.10 -32.43
N ALA A 143 -20.75 -15.02 -32.70
CA ALA A 143 -20.70 -14.32 -33.97
C ALA A 143 -19.27 -13.82 -34.25
N ASN A 144 -18.76 -14.14 -35.44
CA ASN A 144 -17.38 -13.80 -35.86
C ASN A 144 -16.29 -14.24 -34.85
N ARG A 145 -16.56 -15.27 -34.04
CA ARG A 145 -15.66 -15.75 -32.99
C ARG A 145 -15.23 -14.63 -32.03
N ALA A 146 -16.13 -13.73 -31.69
CA ALA A 146 -15.84 -12.56 -30.85
C ALA A 146 -15.27 -12.92 -29.47
N TYR A 147 -15.61 -14.09 -28.91
CA TYR A 147 -14.97 -14.62 -27.70
C TYR A 147 -13.44 -14.68 -27.78
N ARG A 148 -12.86 -14.93 -28.96
CA ARG A 148 -11.40 -14.93 -29.18
C ARG A 148 -10.80 -13.55 -28.90
N ARG A 149 -11.46 -12.48 -29.36
CA ARG A 149 -11.02 -11.10 -29.11
C ARG A 149 -11.05 -10.74 -27.63
N VAL A 150 -11.95 -11.35 -26.86
CA VAL A 150 -12.05 -11.13 -25.40
C VAL A 150 -10.91 -11.85 -24.68
N ILE A 151 -10.70 -13.15 -24.95
CA ILE A 151 -9.63 -13.93 -24.28
C ILE A 151 -8.22 -13.43 -24.63
N ASP A 152 -8.05 -12.90 -25.84
CA ASP A 152 -6.77 -12.39 -26.35
C ASP A 152 -6.52 -10.92 -25.96
N HIS A 153 -7.47 -10.29 -25.25
CA HIS A 153 -7.32 -8.90 -24.82
C HIS A 153 -6.23 -8.74 -23.75
N GLN A 154 -5.38 -7.72 -23.88
CA GLN A 154 -4.26 -7.47 -22.95
C GLN A 154 -4.71 -7.27 -21.49
N ASN A 155 -5.84 -6.61 -21.27
CA ASN A 155 -6.42 -6.37 -19.94
C ASN A 155 -7.32 -7.51 -19.42
N TYR A 156 -7.31 -8.68 -20.07
CA TYR A 156 -8.13 -9.80 -19.62
C TYR A 156 -7.69 -10.29 -18.23
N THR A 157 -8.62 -10.30 -17.27
CA THR A 157 -8.42 -10.97 -15.99
C THR A 157 -9.67 -11.77 -15.60
N PRO A 158 -9.53 -12.91 -14.91
CA PRO A 158 -10.69 -13.69 -14.44
C PRO A 158 -11.68 -12.86 -13.62
N ARG A 159 -11.18 -11.94 -12.79
CA ARG A 159 -12.01 -11.06 -11.97
C ARG A 159 -12.85 -10.10 -12.81
N LEU A 160 -12.25 -9.47 -13.81
CA LEU A 160 -12.93 -8.53 -14.70
C LEU A 160 -14.06 -9.21 -15.49
N VAL A 161 -13.80 -10.41 -16.01
CA VAL A 161 -14.79 -11.21 -16.73
C VAL A 161 -15.96 -11.59 -15.83
N SER A 162 -15.66 -12.03 -14.60
CA SER A 162 -16.68 -12.32 -13.60
C SER A 162 -17.56 -11.11 -13.30
N LEU A 163 -16.98 -9.90 -13.25
CA LEU A 163 -17.72 -8.67 -13.00
C LEU A 163 -18.60 -8.29 -14.19
N ILE A 164 -18.03 -8.23 -15.40
CA ILE A 164 -18.76 -7.83 -16.62
C ILE A 164 -19.98 -8.71 -16.86
N THR A 165 -19.82 -10.02 -16.70
CA THR A 165 -20.90 -11.00 -16.94
C THR A 165 -21.97 -11.02 -15.86
N ALA A 166 -21.70 -10.41 -14.70
CA ALA A 166 -22.64 -10.30 -13.58
C ALA A 166 -23.34 -8.93 -13.52
N LEU A 167 -23.00 -7.97 -14.38
CA LEU A 167 -23.62 -6.64 -14.36
C LEU A 167 -25.09 -6.69 -14.76
N PRO A 168 -25.98 -5.94 -14.06
CA PRO A 168 -27.38 -5.80 -14.49
C PRO A 168 -27.49 -5.24 -15.90
N SER A 169 -26.66 -4.23 -16.23
CA SER A 169 -26.61 -3.64 -17.58
C SER A 169 -26.20 -4.64 -18.66
N ALA A 170 -25.49 -5.72 -18.32
CA ALA A 170 -25.15 -6.76 -19.28
C ALA A 170 -26.40 -7.56 -19.72
N ALA A 171 -27.43 -7.62 -18.89
CA ALA A 171 -28.70 -8.27 -19.21
C ALA A 171 -29.62 -7.39 -20.08
N ASP A 172 -29.48 -6.06 -19.98
CA ASP A 172 -30.30 -5.08 -20.72
C ASP A 172 -29.71 -4.72 -22.10
N VAL A 173 -28.53 -5.24 -22.44
CA VAL A 173 -27.86 -4.98 -23.72
C VAL A 173 -28.42 -5.87 -24.82
N GLU A 174 -28.85 -5.26 -25.91
CA GLU A 174 -29.26 -5.96 -27.13
C GLU A 174 -28.12 -6.85 -27.67
N PRO A 175 -28.43 -8.03 -28.25
CA PRO A 175 -27.43 -8.99 -28.72
C PRO A 175 -26.35 -8.35 -29.63
N GLU A 176 -26.73 -7.45 -30.53
CA GLU A 176 -25.80 -6.78 -31.45
C GLU A 176 -24.79 -5.87 -30.73
N GLY A 177 -25.16 -5.34 -29.57
CA GLY A 177 -24.32 -4.45 -28.75
C GLY A 177 -23.42 -5.18 -27.76
N PHE A 178 -23.70 -6.44 -27.44
CA PHE A 178 -23.07 -7.13 -26.32
C PHE A 178 -21.56 -7.33 -26.47
N VAL A 179 -21.10 -7.68 -27.67
CA VAL A 179 -19.66 -7.83 -27.96
C VAL A 179 -18.91 -6.53 -27.71
N SER A 180 -19.46 -5.42 -28.19
CA SER A 180 -18.90 -4.08 -27.99
C SER A 180 -18.93 -3.68 -26.52
N PHE A 181 -20.00 -4.02 -25.80
CA PHE A 181 -20.10 -3.81 -24.36
C PHE A 181 -18.98 -4.55 -23.60
N VAL A 182 -18.79 -5.85 -23.85
CA VAL A 182 -17.74 -6.64 -23.17
C VAL A 182 -16.36 -6.07 -23.48
N LEU A 183 -16.05 -5.83 -24.76
CA LEU A 183 -14.73 -5.31 -25.16
C LEU A 183 -14.45 -3.91 -24.60
N ASN A 184 -15.45 -3.02 -24.56
CA ASN A 184 -15.29 -1.69 -23.98
C ASN A 184 -15.04 -1.74 -22.47
N ASN A 185 -15.73 -2.62 -21.75
CA ASN A 185 -15.52 -2.78 -20.31
C ASN A 185 -14.22 -3.52 -19.98
N VAL A 186 -13.78 -4.45 -20.83
CA VAL A 186 -12.46 -5.07 -20.71
C VAL A 186 -11.35 -4.06 -21.00
N ALA A 187 -11.54 -3.19 -22.00
CA ALA A 187 -10.60 -2.13 -22.34
C ALA A 187 -10.57 -1.02 -21.28
N ASN A 188 -11.71 -0.72 -20.65
CA ASN A 188 -11.84 0.32 -19.64
C ASN A 188 -12.70 -0.14 -18.44
N PRO A 189 -12.08 -0.86 -17.47
CA PRO A 189 -12.76 -1.36 -16.28
C PRO A 189 -13.44 -0.28 -15.44
N SER A 190 -12.99 0.97 -15.52
CA SER A 190 -13.56 2.10 -14.76
C SER A 190 -15.02 2.38 -15.12
N LEU A 191 -15.47 2.01 -16.33
CA LEU A 191 -16.87 2.15 -16.76
C LEU A 191 -17.83 1.27 -15.96
N ILE A 192 -17.39 0.09 -15.56
CA ILE A 192 -18.16 -0.85 -14.74
C ILE A 192 -18.49 -0.20 -13.40
N TRP A 193 -17.46 0.35 -12.76
CA TRP A 193 -17.57 0.99 -11.47
C TRP A 193 -18.36 2.29 -11.54
N GLN A 194 -18.17 3.08 -12.59
CA GLN A 194 -18.92 4.31 -12.80
C GLN A 194 -20.43 4.05 -12.86
N HIS A 195 -20.86 3.10 -13.68
CA HIS A 195 -22.28 2.81 -13.81
C HIS A 195 -22.89 2.33 -12.50
N ALA A 196 -22.23 1.41 -11.80
CA ALA A 196 -22.69 0.91 -10.51
C ALA A 196 -22.69 2.02 -9.44
N PHE A 197 -21.65 2.84 -9.39
CA PHE A 197 -21.52 3.96 -8.47
C PHE A 197 -22.61 5.01 -8.67
N GLU A 198 -22.85 5.45 -9.90
CA GLU A 198 -23.78 6.54 -10.21
C GLU A 198 -25.25 6.11 -10.16
N ASN A 199 -25.56 4.87 -10.57
CA ASN A 199 -26.95 4.45 -10.82
C ASN A 199 -27.49 3.41 -9.82
N GLN A 200 -26.62 2.67 -9.12
CA GLN A 200 -27.04 1.56 -8.25
C GLN A 200 -26.79 1.84 -6.77
N LEU A 201 -25.87 2.75 -6.45
CA LEU A 201 -25.57 3.13 -5.08
C LEU A 201 -26.44 4.29 -4.60
N SER A 202 -26.84 4.22 -3.33
CA SER A 202 -27.47 5.36 -2.66
C SER A 202 -26.48 6.51 -2.46
N THR A 203 -26.97 7.73 -2.25
CA THR A 203 -26.11 8.89 -1.96
C THR A 203 -25.21 8.68 -0.74
N THR A 204 -25.70 7.95 0.28
CA THR A 204 -24.90 7.59 1.46
C THR A 204 -23.79 6.58 1.13
N ALA A 205 -24.07 5.62 0.24
CA ALA A 205 -23.07 4.64 -0.22
C ALA A 205 -22.00 5.30 -1.10
N GLN A 206 -22.40 6.23 -1.99
CA GLN A 206 -21.46 7.05 -2.77
C GLN A 206 -20.57 7.91 -1.85
N ALA A 207 -21.16 8.59 -0.87
CA ALA A 207 -20.42 9.38 0.11
C ALA A 207 -19.41 8.53 0.90
N LEU A 208 -19.77 7.30 1.25
CA LEU A 208 -18.90 6.36 1.93
C LEU A 208 -17.67 6.01 1.08
N LEU A 209 -17.85 5.65 -0.19
CA LEU A 209 -16.74 5.33 -1.08
C LEU A 209 -15.86 6.54 -1.35
N VAL A 210 -16.44 7.73 -1.54
CA VAL A 210 -15.70 8.97 -1.74
C VAL A 210 -14.85 9.32 -0.51
N CYS A 211 -15.40 9.20 0.70
CA CYS A 211 -14.63 9.39 1.93
C CYS A 211 -13.51 8.35 2.04
N LEU A 212 -13.83 7.07 1.82
CA LEU A 212 -12.89 5.96 1.91
C LEU A 212 -11.72 6.10 0.93
N ALA A 213 -11.96 6.57 -0.30
CA ALA A 213 -10.92 6.79 -1.31
C ALA A 213 -9.88 7.85 -0.92
N THR A 214 -10.22 8.74 0.02
CA THR A 214 -9.32 9.79 0.53
C THR A 214 -8.74 9.46 1.90
N LEU A 215 -9.23 8.43 2.56
CA LEU A 215 -8.71 7.98 3.84
C LEU A 215 -7.54 7.00 3.62
N PRO A 216 -6.80 6.65 4.68
CA PRO A 216 -5.86 5.54 4.61
C PRO A 216 -6.56 4.28 4.07
N PRO A 217 -5.86 3.36 3.40
CA PRO A 217 -6.57 2.27 2.73
C PRO A 217 -7.28 1.27 3.61
N THR A 218 -6.93 1.21 4.89
CA THR A 218 -7.66 0.45 5.91
C THR A 218 -8.06 1.40 7.03
N VAL A 219 -9.36 1.51 7.31
CA VAL A 219 -9.91 2.52 8.24
C VAL A 219 -10.87 1.87 9.23
N GLU A 220 -10.84 2.27 10.50
CA GLU A 220 -11.86 1.82 11.45
C GLU A 220 -13.25 2.32 11.04
N LEU A 221 -14.25 1.46 11.09
CA LEU A 221 -15.64 1.76 10.72
C LEU A 221 -16.20 2.98 11.46
N LYS A 222 -15.75 3.26 12.69
CA LYS A 222 -16.10 4.48 13.43
C LYS A 222 -15.52 5.74 12.80
N GLN A 223 -14.27 5.70 12.34
CA GLN A 223 -13.62 6.81 11.65
C GLN A 223 -14.29 7.06 10.30
N LEU A 224 -14.56 5.99 9.53
CA LEU A 224 -15.31 6.11 8.28
C LEU A 224 -16.70 6.71 8.51
N SER A 225 -17.42 6.29 9.56
CA SER A 225 -18.71 6.89 9.93
C SER A 225 -18.58 8.39 10.22
N ALA A 226 -17.56 8.81 10.99
CA ALA A 226 -17.34 10.22 11.31
C ALA A 226 -17.03 11.05 10.05
N ALA A 227 -16.22 10.53 9.13
CA ALA A 227 -15.90 11.18 7.86
C ALA A 227 -17.16 11.34 6.99
N VAL A 228 -17.96 10.29 6.86
CA VAL A 228 -19.22 10.31 6.10
C VAL A 228 -20.24 11.24 6.73
N ASP A 229 -20.38 11.22 8.06
CA ASP A 229 -21.28 12.11 8.78
C ASP A 229 -20.88 13.58 8.60
N ALA A 230 -19.58 13.88 8.52
CA ALA A 230 -19.11 15.25 8.29
C ALA A 230 -19.33 15.67 6.82
N TYR A 231 -19.02 14.78 5.88
CA TYR A 231 -19.24 15.00 4.44
C TYR A 231 -20.73 15.21 4.08
N THR A 232 -21.64 14.49 4.73
CA THR A 232 -23.09 14.53 4.45
C THR A 232 -23.84 15.62 5.21
N ARG A 233 -23.42 15.98 6.44
CA ARG A 233 -24.02 17.09 7.21
C ARG A 233 -23.89 18.44 6.51
N GLY A 234 -22.87 18.63 5.68
CA GLY A 234 -22.70 19.83 4.86
C GLY A 234 -23.82 20.07 3.83
N GLU A 235 -24.68 19.09 3.56
CA GLU A 235 -25.75 19.18 2.54
C GLU A 235 -27.17 18.89 3.06
N GLY A 236 -27.34 18.57 4.35
CA GLY A 236 -28.67 18.16 4.85
C GLY A 236 -29.21 16.88 4.20
N LEU A 237 -28.32 16.02 3.69
CA LEU A 237 -28.70 14.76 3.05
C LEU A 237 -29.41 13.83 4.05
N PRO A 238 -30.51 13.17 3.67
CA PRO A 238 -31.15 12.19 4.53
C PRO A 238 -30.19 11.03 4.75
N LEU A 239 -29.72 10.86 5.98
CA LEU A 239 -28.97 9.68 6.38
C LEU A 239 -29.91 8.47 6.31
N GLN A 240 -29.91 7.75 5.18
CA GLN A 240 -30.16 6.32 5.29
C GLN A 240 -29.14 5.75 6.29
N SER A 241 -29.52 4.71 7.04
CA SER A 241 -28.63 4.15 8.05
C SER A 241 -27.27 3.85 7.41
N PHE A 242 -26.18 4.43 7.93
CA PHE A 242 -24.80 4.13 7.52
C PHE A 242 -24.57 2.62 7.38
N ARG A 243 -25.21 1.82 8.25
CA ARG A 243 -25.17 0.35 8.20
C ARG A 243 -25.83 -0.25 6.95
N ALA A 244 -26.92 0.32 6.47
CA ALA A 244 -27.59 -0.12 5.24
C ALA A 244 -26.72 0.18 4.00
N ALA A 245 -26.15 1.39 3.94
CA ALA A 245 -25.20 1.75 2.89
C ALA A 245 -23.96 0.84 2.89
N LEU A 246 -23.37 0.61 4.06
CA LEU A 246 -22.21 -0.28 4.19
C LEU A 246 -22.54 -1.72 3.76
N ARG A 247 -23.71 -2.25 4.11
CA ARG A 247 -24.16 -3.58 3.64
C ARG A 247 -24.33 -3.68 2.13
N SER A 248 -24.76 -2.60 1.47
CA SER A 248 -24.89 -2.59 0.01
C SER A 248 -23.54 -2.56 -0.73
N LEU A 249 -22.48 -2.13 -0.03
CA LEU A 249 -21.13 -2.04 -0.58
C LEU A 249 -20.27 -3.27 -0.28
N ASP A 250 -20.63 -4.00 0.79
CA ASP A 250 -19.91 -5.17 1.27
C ASP A 250 -19.73 -6.21 0.16
N VAL A 251 -18.57 -6.88 0.14
CA VAL A 251 -18.15 -7.89 -0.86
C VAL A 251 -17.86 -7.35 -2.27
N THR A 252 -18.56 -6.30 -2.70
CA THR A 252 -18.45 -5.77 -4.08
C THR A 252 -17.48 -4.60 -4.17
N PHE A 253 -17.67 -3.60 -3.31
CA PHE A 253 -16.87 -2.36 -3.31
C PHE A 253 -15.89 -2.28 -2.15
N VAL A 254 -16.28 -2.83 -1.00
CA VAL A 254 -15.49 -2.77 0.23
C VAL A 254 -15.33 -4.17 0.83
N SER A 255 -14.17 -4.39 1.45
CA SER A 255 -13.92 -5.53 2.35
C SER A 255 -14.01 -5.04 3.79
N ILE A 256 -14.69 -5.81 4.65
CA ILE A 256 -14.84 -5.50 6.07
C ILE A 256 -14.19 -6.62 6.88
N GLU A 257 -13.18 -6.26 7.67
CA GLU A 257 -12.41 -7.17 8.51
C GLU A 257 -12.56 -6.78 9.99
N ALA A 258 -12.40 -7.72 10.92
CA ALA A 258 -12.86 -7.57 12.31
C ALA A 258 -11.71 -7.54 13.33
N ALA A 259 -10.73 -6.64 13.16
CA ALA A 259 -9.51 -6.68 13.98
C ALA A 259 -9.68 -6.16 15.41
N GLY A 260 -9.31 -7.00 16.40
CA GLY A 260 -9.07 -6.57 17.78
C GLY A 260 -10.29 -5.99 18.52
N GLY A 261 -11.52 -6.38 18.13
CA GLY A 261 -12.77 -5.84 18.67
C GLY A 261 -13.24 -4.54 17.99
N SER A 262 -12.50 -4.07 16.99
CA SER A 262 -12.90 -3.04 16.02
C SER A 262 -13.21 -3.68 14.67
N ARG A 263 -13.97 -2.97 13.82
CA ARG A 263 -14.17 -3.37 12.42
C ARG A 263 -13.45 -2.38 11.53
N HIS A 264 -12.69 -2.88 10.58
CA HIS A 264 -11.97 -2.08 9.60
C HIS A 264 -12.58 -2.29 8.22
N VAL A 265 -12.53 -1.24 7.41
CA VAL A 265 -13.08 -1.20 6.06
C VAL A 265 -11.97 -0.78 5.12
N ARG A 266 -11.84 -1.49 4.00
CA ARG A 266 -10.94 -1.18 2.89
C ARG A 266 -11.64 -1.32 1.56
N ILE A 267 -11.10 -0.70 0.52
CA ILE A 267 -11.60 -0.91 -0.85
C ILE A 267 -11.21 -2.32 -1.32
N ALA A 268 -12.18 -3.04 -1.89
CA ALA A 268 -12.04 -4.46 -2.20
C ALA A 268 -11.10 -4.73 -3.38
N ASP A 269 -11.04 -3.83 -4.37
CA ASP A 269 -10.28 -3.99 -5.60
C ASP A 269 -9.55 -2.68 -6.00
N PRO A 270 -8.26 -2.72 -6.38
CA PRO A 270 -7.54 -1.53 -6.82
C PRO A 270 -8.22 -0.76 -7.96
N SER A 271 -8.91 -1.43 -8.88
CA SER A 271 -9.61 -0.76 -9.99
C SER A 271 -10.78 0.12 -9.52
N ILE A 272 -11.34 -0.16 -8.34
CA ILE A 272 -12.34 0.69 -7.70
C ILE A 272 -11.68 1.96 -7.17
N GLN A 273 -10.49 1.84 -6.55
CA GLN A 273 -9.72 3.00 -6.09
C GLN A 273 -9.40 3.90 -7.29
N ASP A 274 -8.93 3.32 -8.40
CA ASP A 274 -8.62 4.08 -9.61
C ASP A 274 -9.86 4.82 -10.15
N PHE A 275 -11.00 4.12 -10.21
CA PHE A 275 -12.26 4.75 -10.59
C PHE A 275 -12.64 5.90 -9.65
N LEU A 276 -12.59 5.72 -8.34
CA LEU A 276 -12.97 6.75 -7.36
C LEU A 276 -12.05 7.97 -7.44
N LEU A 277 -10.76 7.73 -7.70
CA LEU A 277 -9.81 8.81 -7.96
C LEU A 277 -10.17 9.53 -9.27
N GLN A 278 -10.41 8.83 -10.37
CA GLN A 278 -10.83 9.47 -11.61
C GLN A 278 -12.13 10.28 -11.43
N TRP A 279 -13.11 9.72 -10.71
CA TRP A 279 -14.37 10.39 -10.41
C TRP A 279 -14.16 11.68 -9.61
N LEU A 280 -13.31 11.66 -8.59
CA LEU A 280 -12.95 12.85 -7.81
C LEU A 280 -12.20 13.89 -8.65
N ASP A 281 -11.48 13.47 -9.71
CA ASP A 281 -10.85 14.37 -10.68
C ASP A 281 -11.90 15.12 -11.52
N ASP A 282 -12.94 14.40 -11.93
CA ASP A 282 -14.06 14.94 -12.72
C ASP A 282 -15.07 15.73 -11.87
N ASN A 283 -15.04 15.56 -10.53
CA ASN A 283 -15.96 16.17 -9.58
C ASN A 283 -15.25 17.10 -8.56
N PRO A 284 -14.74 18.27 -8.98
CA PRO A 284 -14.01 19.19 -8.10
C PRO A 284 -14.85 19.72 -6.93
N ALA A 285 -16.18 19.78 -7.07
CA ALA A 285 -17.08 20.15 -5.98
C ALA A 285 -17.07 19.15 -4.81
N ALA A 286 -16.86 17.86 -5.10
CA ALA A 286 -16.72 16.82 -4.07
C ALA A 286 -15.39 16.95 -3.32
N VAL A 287 -14.29 17.22 -4.05
CA VAL A 287 -12.97 17.52 -3.46
C VAL A 287 -13.05 18.73 -2.54
N ALA A 288 -13.64 19.83 -3.02
CA ALA A 288 -13.87 21.04 -2.23
C ALA A 288 -14.71 20.79 -0.97
N ARG A 289 -15.60 19.79 -1.00
CA ARG A 289 -16.41 19.40 0.16
C ARG A 289 -15.59 18.62 1.16
N ILE A 290 -14.88 17.58 0.73
CA ILE A 290 -13.97 16.81 1.59
C ILE A 290 -13.04 17.75 2.35
N LEU A 291 -12.42 18.70 1.64
CA LEU A 291 -11.49 19.65 2.22
C LEU A 291 -12.14 20.64 3.21
N ARG A 292 -13.47 20.88 3.14
CA ARG A 292 -14.17 21.78 4.08
C ARG A 292 -14.76 21.04 5.28
N THR A 293 -15.07 19.76 5.14
CA THR A 293 -15.84 19.00 6.13
C THR A 293 -15.04 17.88 6.77
N THR A 294 -13.85 17.54 6.27
CA THR A 294 -13.13 16.38 6.78
C THR A 294 -12.70 16.56 8.24
N PRO A 295 -12.94 15.57 9.11
CA PRO A 295 -12.43 15.57 10.48
C PRO A 295 -11.03 14.93 10.58
N PHE A 296 -10.44 14.45 9.47
CA PHE A 296 -9.20 13.67 9.47
C PHE A 296 -8.12 14.33 8.61
N PHE A 297 -6.94 14.53 9.19
CA PHE A 297 -5.79 15.11 8.50
C PHE A 297 -5.35 14.26 7.30
N GLU A 298 -5.48 12.95 7.41
CA GLU A 298 -5.10 11.97 6.40
C GLU A 298 -5.89 12.19 5.10
N GLN A 299 -7.13 12.68 5.17
CA GLN A 299 -7.91 13.03 3.98
C GLN A 299 -7.35 14.26 3.27
N CYS A 300 -6.96 15.30 4.02
CA CYS A 300 -6.30 16.47 3.46
C CYS A 300 -4.96 16.10 2.82
N ARG A 301 -4.17 15.26 3.51
CA ARG A 301 -2.89 14.75 3.01
C ARG A 301 -3.05 13.98 1.71
N THR A 302 -3.93 12.98 1.68
CA THR A 302 -4.15 12.14 0.50
C THR A 302 -4.57 13.00 -0.69
N VAL A 303 -5.52 13.93 -0.49
CA VAL A 303 -5.95 14.84 -1.55
C VAL A 303 -4.81 15.72 -2.04
N TRP A 304 -3.95 16.22 -1.15
CA TRP A 304 -2.77 17.02 -1.51
C TRP A 304 -1.74 16.20 -2.31
N GLU A 305 -1.38 15.01 -1.83
CA GLU A 305 -0.40 14.13 -2.48
C GLU A 305 -0.84 13.75 -3.89
N LEU A 306 -2.14 13.48 -4.10
CA LEU A 306 -2.72 13.22 -5.42
C LEU A 306 -2.63 14.40 -6.39
N THR A 307 -2.25 15.61 -5.94
CA THR A 307 -1.98 16.76 -6.83
C THR A 307 -0.50 16.94 -7.19
N ARG A 308 0.42 16.23 -6.53
CA ARG A 308 1.87 16.35 -6.79
C ARG A 308 2.28 15.53 -8.01
N PRO A 309 3.15 16.06 -8.90
CA PRO A 309 3.60 15.35 -10.10
C PRO A 309 4.23 13.98 -9.80
N ILE A 310 5.03 13.87 -8.73
CA ILE A 310 5.71 12.61 -8.37
C ILE A 310 4.71 11.49 -8.03
N ALA A 311 3.64 11.81 -7.30
CA ALA A 311 2.58 10.85 -7.01
C ALA A 311 1.77 10.51 -8.27
N VAL A 312 1.56 11.49 -9.15
CA VAL A 312 0.88 11.31 -10.44
C VAL A 312 1.71 10.43 -11.38
N ASP A 313 3.01 10.65 -11.48
CA ASP A 313 3.93 9.89 -12.34
C ASP A 313 4.07 8.44 -11.85
N TRP A 314 4.14 8.24 -10.53
CA TRP A 314 4.10 6.91 -9.92
C TRP A 314 2.76 6.20 -10.18
N LEU A 315 1.63 6.89 -10.02
CA LEU A 315 0.30 6.34 -10.33
C LEU A 315 0.15 6.04 -11.82
N ASN A 316 0.63 6.91 -12.71
CA ASN A 316 0.61 6.70 -14.15
C ASN A 316 1.51 5.51 -14.58
N ALA A 317 2.67 5.34 -13.93
CA ALA A 317 3.56 4.21 -14.20
C ALA A 317 2.95 2.88 -13.77
N ARG A 318 2.19 2.87 -12.67
CA ARG A 318 1.53 1.66 -12.15
C ARG A 318 0.16 1.40 -12.77
N PHE A 319 -0.51 2.45 -13.25
CA PHE A 319 -1.87 2.44 -13.80
C PHE A 319 -1.95 3.37 -15.02
N PRO A 320 -1.44 2.95 -16.19
CA PRO A 320 -1.32 3.80 -17.38
C PRO A 320 -2.65 4.31 -17.98
N ALA A 321 -3.79 3.79 -17.50
CA ALA A 321 -5.13 4.26 -17.87
C ALA A 321 -5.61 5.46 -17.04
N LEU A 322 -4.97 5.77 -15.90
CA LEU A 322 -5.31 6.92 -15.07
C LEU A 322 -4.90 8.22 -15.77
N ARG A 323 -5.83 9.17 -15.85
CA ARG A 323 -5.55 10.54 -16.32
C ARG A 323 -5.85 11.50 -15.18
N LEU A 324 -4.98 11.53 -14.19
CA LEU A 324 -5.04 12.56 -13.14
C LEU A 324 -4.82 13.93 -13.80
N THR A 325 -5.80 14.83 -13.70
CA THR A 325 -5.80 16.07 -14.49
C THR A 325 -5.24 17.25 -13.68
N ARG A 326 -4.73 18.28 -14.38
CA ARG A 326 -4.40 19.59 -13.76
C ARG A 326 -5.59 20.22 -13.00
N ARG A 327 -6.83 19.72 -13.16
CA ARG A 327 -8.06 20.29 -12.58
C ARG A 327 -8.13 20.12 -11.06
N ARG A 328 -7.72 18.97 -10.50
CA ARG A 328 -7.62 18.79 -9.04
C ARG A 328 -6.65 19.76 -8.41
N ARG A 329 -5.45 19.88 -8.98
CA ARG A 329 -4.45 20.87 -8.55
C ARG A 329 -5.04 22.28 -8.58
N SER A 330 -5.73 22.67 -9.66
CA SER A 330 -6.41 23.97 -9.71
C SER A 330 -7.52 24.10 -8.67
N THR A 331 -8.25 23.04 -8.34
CA THR A 331 -9.35 23.07 -7.35
C THR A 331 -8.81 23.23 -5.95
N VAL A 332 -7.74 22.50 -5.61
CA VAL A 332 -7.01 22.62 -4.34
C VAL A 332 -6.41 24.03 -4.22
N LEU A 333 -5.76 24.53 -5.26
CA LEU A 333 -5.17 25.88 -5.26
C LEU A 333 -6.22 27.01 -5.28
N ASN A 334 -7.41 26.79 -5.85
CA ASN A 334 -8.48 27.78 -5.95
C ASN A 334 -9.53 27.66 -4.83
N GLN A 335 -9.41 26.70 -3.91
CA GLN A 335 -10.22 26.77 -2.69
C GLN A 335 -9.84 28.04 -1.93
N PRO A 336 -10.82 28.87 -1.53
CA PRO A 336 -10.54 30.20 -1.00
C PRO A 336 -9.85 30.08 0.36
N PHE A 337 -8.51 30.17 0.40
CA PHE A 337 -7.65 30.34 1.59
C PHE A 337 -7.96 29.46 2.84
N GLY A 338 -8.83 28.47 2.71
CA GLY A 338 -9.57 27.84 3.80
C GLY A 338 -9.39 26.32 3.89
N ILE A 339 -8.56 25.73 3.03
CA ILE A 339 -8.00 24.38 3.25
C ILE A 339 -7.20 24.35 4.56
N LEU A 340 -6.60 25.48 4.93
CA LEU A 340 -5.85 25.67 6.17
C LEU A 340 -6.71 26.24 7.31
N SER A 341 -7.99 26.55 7.06
CA SER A 341 -8.95 26.97 8.10
C SER A 341 -9.95 25.87 8.48
N VAL A 342 -9.72 24.62 8.05
CA VAL A 342 -10.41 23.46 8.60
C VAL A 342 -10.09 23.45 10.08
N ASP A 343 -11.12 23.54 10.93
CA ASP A 343 -11.02 23.66 12.40
C ASP A 343 -9.75 22.99 12.92
N VAL A 344 -8.72 23.80 13.15
CA VAL A 344 -7.36 23.37 13.50
C VAL A 344 -7.38 22.66 14.85
N GLU A 345 -8.41 22.92 15.66
CA GLU A 345 -8.78 22.13 16.84
C GLU A 345 -9.01 20.64 16.50
N LEU A 346 -9.61 20.25 15.37
CA LEU A 346 -9.87 18.85 15.01
C LEU A 346 -8.62 18.11 14.49
N ILE A 347 -7.76 18.81 13.74
CA ILE A 347 -6.50 18.25 13.20
C ILE A 347 -5.52 17.91 14.34
N LEU A 348 -5.64 18.61 15.48
CA LEU A 348 -4.62 18.63 16.53
C LEU A 348 -5.14 18.34 17.96
N SER A 349 -6.45 18.29 18.24
CA SER A 349 -6.96 18.06 19.63
C SER A 349 -7.13 16.60 20.05
N GLY A 350 -7.23 15.61 19.15
CA GLY A 350 -7.40 14.20 19.55
C GLY A 350 -8.51 13.94 20.61
N MET A 351 -9.49 14.84 20.81
CA MET A 351 -10.49 14.76 21.87
C MET A 351 -11.88 15.12 21.32
N GLY A 352 -12.94 14.36 21.54
CA GLY A 352 -13.04 13.18 22.38
C GLY A 352 -14.34 12.42 22.13
N ARG A 353 -14.18 11.14 21.78
CA ARG A 353 -14.75 10.05 22.57
C ARG A 353 -13.65 9.03 22.66
N THR A 354 -13.42 8.52 23.87
CA THR A 354 -12.52 7.42 24.22
C THR A 354 -12.55 6.30 23.17
N ILE A 355 -11.73 6.46 22.14
CA ILE A 355 -11.20 5.35 21.37
C ILE A 355 -9.89 5.11 22.09
N ARG A 356 -9.79 3.98 22.80
CA ARG A 356 -8.50 3.50 23.29
C ARG A 356 -7.56 3.66 22.12
N ALA A 357 -6.54 4.51 22.26
CA ALA A 357 -5.44 4.55 21.33
C ALA A 357 -5.07 3.10 21.05
N PRO A 358 -5.08 2.63 19.78
CA PRO A 358 -4.35 1.42 19.48
C PRO A 358 -2.97 1.66 20.06
N ARG A 359 -2.49 0.73 20.90
CA ARG A 359 -1.13 0.80 21.45
C ARG A 359 -0.23 1.25 20.31
N LEU A 360 0.44 2.39 20.49
CA LEU A 360 1.42 2.94 19.57
C LEU A 360 2.28 1.78 19.05
N SER A 361 1.96 1.27 17.86
CA SER A 361 2.93 0.59 17.04
C SER A 361 3.69 1.73 16.39
N GLU A 362 4.92 1.91 16.85
CA GLU A 362 5.94 2.77 16.25
C GLU A 362 5.79 2.76 14.72
N THR A 363 5.18 3.81 14.17
CA THR A 363 5.15 4.08 12.74
C THR A 363 5.47 5.55 12.56
N THR A 364 6.55 5.78 11.85
CA THR A 364 7.30 7.01 11.58
C THR A 364 6.54 8.07 10.79
N MET A 365 5.22 7.98 10.58
CA MET A 365 4.47 8.88 9.69
C MET A 365 3.29 9.64 10.34
N ASP A 366 2.93 9.34 11.59
CA ASP A 366 1.72 9.93 12.21
C ASP A 366 1.99 10.93 13.35
N SER A 367 3.25 11.32 13.57
CA SER A 367 3.60 12.27 14.64
C SER A 367 3.07 13.68 14.35
N LEU A 368 2.82 14.44 15.42
CA LEU A 368 2.49 15.87 15.33
C LEU A 368 3.56 16.64 14.54
N THR A 369 4.83 16.26 14.72
CA THR A 369 5.98 16.86 14.04
C THR A 369 5.90 16.67 12.51
N ALA A 370 5.54 15.47 12.05
CA ALA A 370 5.35 15.19 10.63
C ALA A 370 4.17 15.97 10.04
N ARG A 371 3.05 16.08 10.78
CA ARG A 371 1.87 16.85 10.37
C ARG A 371 2.18 18.34 10.23
N CYS A 372 2.86 18.94 11.22
CA CYS A 372 3.29 20.34 11.17
C CYS A 372 4.23 20.60 9.98
N THR A 373 5.17 19.69 9.71
CA THR A 373 6.07 19.79 8.55
C THR A 373 5.27 19.84 7.25
N GLN A 374 4.31 18.93 7.10
CA GLN A 374 3.47 18.87 5.90
C GLN A 374 2.58 20.11 5.73
N VAL A 375 2.05 20.67 6.82
CA VAL A 375 1.29 21.94 6.77
C VAL A 375 2.16 23.09 6.26
N LEU A 376 3.43 23.17 6.69
CA LEU A 376 4.35 24.20 6.21
C LEU A 376 4.73 24.00 4.74
N GLU A 377 4.98 22.76 4.31
CA GLU A 377 5.24 22.43 2.91
C GLU A 377 4.07 22.86 2.01
N ILE A 378 2.83 22.51 2.40
CA ILE A 378 1.60 22.92 1.70
C ILE A 378 1.48 24.45 1.70
N GLY A 379 1.68 25.10 2.85
CA GLY A 379 1.65 26.55 2.95
C GLY A 379 2.62 27.24 2.00
N ARG A 380 3.85 26.70 1.87
CA ARG A 380 4.88 27.23 0.97
C ARG A 380 4.50 27.06 -0.51
N GLU A 381 4.02 25.87 -0.89
CA GLU A 381 3.62 25.60 -2.28
C GLU A 381 2.37 26.37 -2.71
N THR A 382 1.48 26.65 -1.76
CA THR A 382 0.25 27.43 -2.00
C THR A 382 0.45 28.95 -1.82
N GLY A 383 1.57 29.38 -1.22
CA GLY A 383 1.83 30.79 -0.90
C GLY A 383 0.98 31.31 0.27
N THR A 384 0.46 30.43 1.13
CA THR A 384 -0.48 30.81 2.20
C THR A 384 0.24 31.22 3.49
N SER A 385 -0.11 32.39 4.03
CA SER A 385 0.50 32.94 5.26
C SER A 385 -0.08 32.41 6.58
N THR A 386 -1.09 31.54 6.56
CA THR A 386 -1.73 30.97 7.77
C THR A 386 -0.99 29.74 8.32
N ALA A 387 -0.27 29.01 7.47
CA ALA A 387 0.50 27.83 7.88
C ALA A 387 1.46 28.08 9.08
N PRO A 388 2.24 29.18 9.14
CA PRO A 388 3.08 29.44 10.31
C PRO A 388 2.28 29.78 11.57
N THR A 389 1.13 30.45 11.45
CA THR A 389 0.23 30.70 12.59
C THR A 389 -0.27 29.39 13.19
N ILE A 390 -0.71 28.45 12.33
CA ILE A 390 -1.18 27.13 12.73
C ILE A 390 -0.09 26.35 13.47
N VAL A 391 1.13 26.33 12.93
CA VAL A 391 2.24 25.64 13.61
C VAL A 391 2.60 26.32 14.93
N SER A 392 2.52 27.66 15.00
CA SER A 392 2.83 28.41 16.23
C SER A 392 1.86 28.12 17.38
N GLU A 393 0.56 27.93 17.08
CA GLU A 393 -0.46 27.60 18.09
C GLU A 393 -0.19 26.24 18.78
N HIS A 394 0.57 25.36 18.13
CA HIS A 394 0.87 24.01 18.62
C HIS A 394 2.32 23.82 19.03
N PHE A 395 3.11 24.88 19.05
CA PHE A 395 4.50 24.84 19.47
C PHE A 395 4.65 24.26 20.88
N ASP A 396 3.82 24.69 21.82
CA ASP A 396 3.84 24.20 23.21
C ASP A 396 3.51 22.70 23.33
N VAL A 397 2.76 22.14 22.37
CA VAL A 397 2.47 20.70 22.33
C VAL A 397 3.66 19.94 21.76
N LEU A 398 4.24 20.43 20.66
CA LEU A 398 5.45 19.87 20.05
C LEU A 398 6.59 19.78 21.08
N VAL A 399 6.88 20.88 21.77
CA VAL A 399 7.94 20.94 22.80
C VAL A 399 7.66 19.95 23.93
N ARG A 400 6.41 19.79 24.37
CA ARG A 400 6.04 18.81 25.40
C ARG A 400 6.22 17.36 24.91
N GLU A 401 5.90 17.07 23.64
CA GLU A 401 6.15 15.74 23.07
C GLU A 401 7.64 15.44 22.99
N TRP A 402 8.43 16.40 22.52
CA TRP A 402 9.88 16.28 22.42
C TRP A 402 10.55 16.11 23.78
N ALA A 403 10.18 16.93 24.77
CA ALA A 403 10.65 16.80 26.14
C ALA A 403 10.27 15.45 26.79
N SER A 404 9.17 14.83 26.36
CA SER A 404 8.76 13.50 26.83
C SER A 404 9.50 12.34 26.16
N GLY A 405 10.45 12.62 25.25
CA GLY A 405 11.19 11.62 24.48
C GLY A 405 10.37 10.96 23.37
N ARG A 406 9.18 11.48 23.06
CA ARG A 406 8.30 10.96 21.99
C ARG A 406 8.54 11.73 20.71
N TYR A 407 9.71 11.53 20.11
CA TYR A 407 10.09 12.17 18.85
C TYR A 407 10.94 11.25 17.97
N VAL A 408 10.98 11.56 16.68
CA VAL A 408 11.91 10.98 15.72
C VAL A 408 12.84 12.10 15.26
N LEU A 409 14.15 11.91 15.46
CA LEU A 409 15.15 12.96 15.26
C LEU A 409 15.08 13.59 13.86
N GLY A 410 15.03 12.75 12.82
CA GLY A 410 14.92 13.20 11.43
C GLY A 410 13.66 14.03 11.15
N GLN A 411 12.55 13.79 11.85
CA GLN A 411 11.34 14.60 11.69
C GLN A 411 11.48 15.98 12.32
N MET A 412 12.14 16.08 13.49
CA MET A 412 12.38 17.36 14.16
C MET A 412 13.29 18.25 13.32
N VAL A 413 14.38 17.69 12.79
CA VAL A 413 15.28 18.41 11.89
C VAL A 413 14.55 18.84 10.62
N ARG A 414 13.79 17.94 9.99
CA ARG A 414 13.02 18.26 8.79
C ARG A 414 12.03 19.41 9.02
N LEU A 415 11.33 19.43 10.16
CA LEU A 415 10.44 20.54 10.54
C LEU A 415 11.23 21.85 10.63
N SER A 416 12.35 21.84 11.35
CA SER A 416 13.21 23.02 11.55
C SER A 416 13.84 23.53 10.26
N VAL A 417 14.30 22.65 9.38
CA VAL A 417 14.82 22.99 8.04
C VAL A 417 13.70 23.56 7.17
N CYS A 418 12.49 22.99 7.24
CA CYS A 418 11.33 23.51 6.52
C CYS A 418 10.97 24.94 6.97
N ILE A 419 11.06 25.24 8.27
CA ILE A 419 10.84 26.59 8.81
C ILE A 419 11.91 27.56 8.32
N ALA A 420 13.20 27.19 8.39
CA ALA A 420 14.30 28.02 7.92
C ALA A 420 14.17 28.39 6.44
N SER A 421 13.75 27.42 5.63
CA SER A 421 13.57 27.54 4.18
C SER A 421 12.35 28.39 3.79
N GLY A 422 11.40 28.63 4.70
CA GLY A 422 10.19 29.40 4.44
C GLY A 422 10.38 30.92 4.36
N GLY A 423 11.52 31.44 4.85
CA GLY A 423 11.88 32.86 4.80
C GLY A 423 11.06 33.79 5.72
N GLY A 424 11.60 34.98 5.98
CA GLY A 424 10.94 36.13 6.64
C GLY A 424 10.06 35.79 7.84
N THR A 425 8.75 35.69 7.60
CA THR A 425 7.73 35.49 8.63
C THR A 425 7.81 34.12 9.30
N TYR A 426 8.13 33.05 8.56
CA TYR A 426 8.25 31.69 9.12
C TYR A 426 9.44 31.59 10.08
N ARG A 427 10.60 32.06 9.61
CA ARG A 427 11.87 32.02 10.35
C ARG A 427 11.81 32.85 11.63
N VAL A 428 11.15 34.01 11.61
CA VAL A 428 10.98 34.86 12.79
C VAL A 428 9.99 34.25 13.79
N ASN A 429 8.80 33.82 13.35
CA ASN A 429 7.75 33.36 14.24
C ASN A 429 8.06 32.03 14.92
N LEU A 430 8.85 31.16 14.26
CA LEU A 430 9.10 29.80 14.70
C LEU A 430 10.59 29.54 15.02
N LYS A 431 11.38 30.59 15.27
CA LYS A 431 12.79 30.45 15.68
C LYS A 431 12.97 29.57 16.93
N ALA A 432 12.01 29.63 17.85
CA ALA A 432 12.02 28.80 19.06
C ALA A 432 12.02 27.29 18.75
N VAL A 433 11.42 26.86 17.63
CA VAL A 433 11.44 25.47 17.16
C VAL A 433 12.87 25.03 16.82
N GLY A 434 13.63 25.90 16.13
CA GLY A 434 15.03 25.63 15.81
C GLY A 434 15.88 25.51 17.07
N GLN A 435 15.67 26.38 18.07
CA GLN A 435 16.39 26.33 19.34
C GLN A 435 16.12 25.02 20.11
N GLU A 436 14.85 24.64 20.26
CA GLU A 436 14.48 23.39 20.95
C GLU A 436 14.98 22.14 20.20
N THR A 437 15.03 22.21 18.86
CA THR A 437 15.63 21.14 18.04
C THR A 437 17.12 21.03 18.31
N LYS A 438 17.84 22.16 18.38
CA LYS A 438 19.26 22.19 18.75
C LYS A 438 19.47 21.57 20.12
N ASP A 439 18.75 22.03 21.14
CA ASP A 439 18.92 21.56 22.52
C ASP A 439 18.65 20.05 22.64
N SER A 440 17.65 19.55 21.91
CA SER A 440 17.35 18.11 21.84
C SER A 440 18.43 17.30 21.12
N LEU A 441 19.00 17.83 20.03
CA LEU A 441 20.11 17.20 19.31
C LEU A 441 21.37 17.11 20.16
N LEU A 442 21.73 18.20 20.84
CA LEU A 442 22.92 18.20 21.70
C LEU A 442 22.78 17.18 22.84
N ALA A 443 21.59 17.10 23.44
CA ALA A 443 21.30 16.08 24.44
C ALA A 443 21.31 14.64 23.88
N ALA A 444 21.04 14.46 22.58
CA ALA A 444 21.15 13.16 21.91
C ALA A 444 22.62 12.79 21.65
N CYS A 445 23.44 13.74 21.16
CA CYS A 445 24.89 13.58 20.99
C CYS A 445 25.57 13.13 22.29
N GLU A 446 25.19 13.72 23.43
CA GLU A 446 25.76 13.35 24.74
C GLU A 446 25.43 11.92 25.18
N ARG A 447 24.35 11.33 24.67
CA ARG A 447 23.91 9.97 25.02
C ARG A 447 24.49 8.91 24.11
N GLN A 448 24.59 9.20 22.82
CA GLN A 448 25.04 8.26 21.81
C GLN A 448 25.59 9.01 20.59
N GLU A 449 26.73 8.55 20.07
CA GLU A 449 27.30 9.03 18.82
C GLU A 449 26.81 8.13 17.67
N THR A 450 26.05 8.68 16.73
CA THR A 450 25.67 8.00 15.49
C THR A 450 25.80 8.96 14.29
N VAL A 451 25.99 8.41 13.08
CA VAL A 451 26.05 9.19 11.82
C VAL A 451 24.82 10.08 11.69
N GLU A 452 23.62 9.55 11.97
CA GLU A 452 22.35 10.26 11.81
C GLU A 452 22.23 11.46 12.74
N ILE A 453 22.83 11.40 13.93
CA ILE A 453 22.85 12.52 14.88
C ILE A 453 23.78 13.62 14.36
N TYR A 454 24.96 13.28 13.83
CA TYR A 454 25.87 14.26 13.24
C TYR A 454 25.27 14.91 11.99
N GLU A 455 24.71 14.12 11.07
CA GLU A 455 23.96 14.63 9.92
C GLU A 455 22.89 15.63 10.35
N ALA A 456 22.08 15.25 11.34
CA ALA A 456 21.01 16.07 11.89
C ALA A 456 21.52 17.42 12.48
N VAL A 457 22.67 17.41 13.16
CA VAL A 457 23.32 18.62 13.68
C VAL A 457 23.76 19.54 12.54
N PHE A 458 24.45 19.01 11.53
CA PHE A 458 24.95 19.82 10.42
C PHE A 458 23.83 20.31 9.49
N GLU A 459 22.78 19.51 9.26
CA GLU A 459 21.57 19.97 8.57
C GLU A 459 20.92 21.15 9.28
N LEU A 460 20.80 21.07 10.62
CA LEU A 460 20.24 22.17 11.40
C LEU A 460 21.16 23.39 11.38
N ALA A 461 22.48 23.22 11.51
CA ALA A 461 23.45 24.30 11.48
C ALA A 461 23.48 25.03 10.12
N ASN A 462 23.38 24.29 9.02
CA ASN A 462 23.30 24.85 7.67
C ASN A 462 21.98 25.64 7.46
N ALA A 463 20.87 25.14 8.01
CA ALA A 463 19.58 25.83 7.94
C ALA A 463 19.51 27.08 8.86
N TRP A 464 20.11 26.99 10.05
CA TRP A 464 20.09 28.01 11.10
C TRP A 464 21.49 28.37 11.63
N PRO A 465 22.35 29.02 10.82
CA PRO A 465 23.70 29.39 11.26
C PRO A 465 23.71 30.27 12.52
N GLU A 466 22.67 31.08 12.73
CA GLU A 466 22.54 31.97 13.88
C GLU A 466 22.24 31.26 15.22
N LEU A 467 21.91 29.96 15.21
CA LEU A 467 21.68 29.19 16.43
C LEU A 467 22.96 28.60 17.01
N PHE A 468 24.03 28.54 16.23
CA PHE A 468 25.29 27.90 16.62
C PHE A 468 26.42 28.93 16.71
N GLY A 469 27.28 28.77 17.72
CA GLY A 469 28.54 29.52 17.77
C GLY A 469 29.54 29.01 16.73
N VAL A 470 30.43 29.88 16.24
CA VAL A 470 31.50 29.47 15.31
C VAL A 470 32.38 28.38 15.93
N ASP A 471 32.76 28.56 17.20
CA ASP A 471 33.58 27.59 17.95
C ASP A 471 32.82 26.29 18.27
N GLU A 472 31.49 26.36 18.35
CA GLU A 472 30.62 25.23 18.65
C GLU A 472 30.51 24.28 17.46
N ILE A 473 30.26 24.81 16.24
CA ILE A 473 30.24 24.00 15.01
C ILE A 473 31.59 23.34 14.79
N GLU A 474 32.69 24.08 15.00
CA GLU A 474 34.03 23.53 14.81
C GLU A 474 34.33 22.37 15.76
N THR A 475 33.84 22.45 17.00
CA THR A 475 33.92 21.35 17.97
C THR A 475 33.19 20.11 17.45
N TYR A 476 31.98 20.27 16.90
CA TYR A 476 31.23 19.16 16.30
C TYR A 476 31.86 18.63 15.01
N ARG A 477 32.53 19.45 14.20
CA ARG A 477 33.30 18.98 13.04
C ARG A 477 34.45 18.07 13.45
N ILE A 478 35.21 18.48 14.47
CA ILE A 478 36.32 17.67 15.00
C ILE A 478 35.79 16.34 15.56
N ALA A 479 34.69 16.38 16.31
CA ALA A 479 34.06 15.16 16.85
C ALA A 479 33.50 14.24 15.75
N CYS A 480 32.86 14.82 14.72
CA CYS A 480 32.36 14.10 13.57
C CYS A 480 33.48 13.44 12.77
N TRP A 481 34.57 14.16 12.50
CA TRP A 481 35.75 13.61 11.82
C TRP A 481 36.30 12.39 12.57
N ALA A 482 36.56 12.54 13.88
CA ALA A 482 37.07 11.43 14.71
C ALA A 482 36.08 10.25 14.79
N TYR A 483 34.77 10.52 14.74
CA TYR A 483 33.75 9.48 14.69
C TYR A 483 33.75 8.77 13.33
N LEU A 484 33.79 9.50 12.21
CA LEU A 484 33.80 8.98 10.86
C LEU A 484 35.05 8.14 10.60
N GLU A 485 36.23 8.64 10.98
CA GLU A 485 37.51 7.94 10.87
C GLU A 485 37.43 6.56 11.55
N ARG A 486 37.09 6.54 12.86
CA ARG A 486 36.90 5.30 13.61
C ARG A 486 35.82 4.40 13.03
N THR A 487 34.71 4.97 12.56
CA THR A 487 33.61 4.17 11.99
C THR A 487 34.03 3.53 10.67
N ILE A 488 34.73 4.26 9.80
CA ILE A 488 35.23 3.72 8.53
C ILE A 488 36.26 2.61 8.81
N GLU A 489 37.18 2.82 9.75
CA GLU A 489 38.15 1.81 10.18
C GLU A 489 37.48 0.56 10.77
N ASP A 490 36.47 0.73 11.64
CA ASP A 490 35.73 -0.39 12.26
C ASP A 490 34.87 -1.17 11.25
N GLN A 491 34.47 -0.54 10.14
CA GLN A 491 33.63 -1.15 9.11
C GLN A 491 34.44 -1.93 8.05
N GLU A 492 35.78 -1.87 8.08
CA GLU A 492 36.67 -2.71 7.27
C GLU A 492 36.51 -4.20 7.65
N GLY A 493 35.51 -4.86 7.07
CA GLY A 493 35.17 -6.28 7.28
C GLY A 493 33.85 -6.54 8.03
N ALA A 494 33.02 -5.51 8.25
CA ALA A 494 31.79 -5.63 9.05
C ALA A 494 30.51 -5.91 8.23
N PHE A 495 30.50 -5.60 6.94
CA PHE A 495 29.31 -5.73 6.08
C PHE A 495 29.10 -7.17 5.61
N LYS A 496 27.83 -7.61 5.55
CA LYS A 496 27.48 -8.95 5.09
C LYS A 496 27.39 -9.05 3.57
N ASP A 497 27.00 -7.96 2.92
CA ASP A 497 26.81 -7.87 1.49
C ASP A 497 27.11 -6.44 0.98
N ARG A 498 27.17 -6.30 -0.35
CA ARG A 498 27.49 -5.04 -1.01
C ARG A 498 26.41 -3.96 -0.80
N ASP A 499 25.13 -4.32 -0.66
CA ASP A 499 24.05 -3.33 -0.54
C ASP A 499 24.13 -2.64 0.84
N GLU A 500 24.37 -3.40 1.91
CA GLU A 500 24.63 -2.87 3.25
C GLU A 500 25.84 -1.91 3.27
N GLY A 501 26.90 -2.28 2.53
CA GLY A 501 28.08 -1.44 2.37
C GLY A 501 27.82 -0.15 1.58
N ILE A 502 26.99 -0.19 0.53
CA ILE A 502 26.62 0.99 -0.27
C ILE A 502 25.80 1.98 0.56
N ASP A 503 24.80 1.51 1.31
CA ASP A 503 23.95 2.37 2.15
C ASP A 503 24.79 3.07 3.23
N ALA A 504 25.70 2.35 3.87
CA ALA A 504 26.63 2.91 4.85
C ALA A 504 27.56 3.95 4.22
N LEU A 505 28.11 3.67 3.04
CA LEU A 505 28.98 4.60 2.31
C LEU A 505 28.25 5.90 1.93
N GLN A 506 27.00 5.81 1.49
CA GLN A 506 26.18 6.98 1.15
C GLN A 506 25.90 7.85 2.39
N ALA A 507 25.57 7.24 3.53
CA ALA A 507 25.34 7.96 4.78
C ALA A 507 26.62 8.66 5.29
N LEU A 508 27.76 7.96 5.27
CA LEU A 508 29.05 8.52 5.69
C LEU A 508 29.49 9.68 4.78
N ALA A 509 29.37 9.52 3.45
CA ALA A 509 29.71 10.55 2.48
C ALA A 509 28.83 11.79 2.62
N ARG A 510 27.52 11.62 2.81
CA ARG A 510 26.58 12.72 3.03
C ARG A 510 26.91 13.48 4.32
N CYS A 511 27.23 12.76 5.40
CA CYS A 511 27.64 13.36 6.67
C CYS A 511 28.93 14.20 6.52
N ALA A 512 29.95 13.66 5.84
CA ALA A 512 31.19 14.36 5.55
C ALA A 512 30.98 15.64 4.72
N GLU A 513 30.15 15.58 3.68
CA GLU A 513 29.78 16.73 2.85
C GLU A 513 29.09 17.82 3.67
N LEU A 514 28.10 17.44 4.48
CA LEU A 514 27.36 18.36 5.36
C LEU A 514 28.27 19.01 6.41
N ALA A 515 29.20 18.23 6.96
CA ALA A 515 30.17 18.68 7.95
C ALA A 515 31.29 19.55 7.34
N GLN A 516 31.51 19.46 6.01
CA GLN A 516 32.65 20.03 5.29
C GLN A 516 33.99 19.51 5.82
N VAL A 517 34.06 18.20 6.04
CA VAL A 517 35.23 17.50 6.55
C VAL A 517 35.84 16.66 5.42
N ASP A 518 37.17 16.69 5.29
CA ASP A 518 37.90 15.91 4.29
C ASP A 518 38.16 14.50 4.84
N VAL A 519 37.47 13.50 4.26
CA VAL A 519 37.64 12.05 4.52
C VAL A 519 37.68 11.28 3.20
N ASP A 520 38.13 11.95 2.13
CA ASP A 520 38.11 11.41 0.76
C ASP A 520 38.94 10.12 0.64
N ASP A 521 40.07 10.04 1.34
CA ASP A 521 40.98 8.90 1.25
C ASP A 521 40.43 7.69 2.03
N GLU A 522 39.81 7.92 3.18
CA GLU A 522 39.13 6.92 4.01
C GLU A 522 37.87 6.38 3.30
N LEU A 523 37.06 7.27 2.70
CA LEU A 523 35.88 6.87 1.92
C LEU A 523 36.28 6.03 0.69
N ARG A 524 37.37 6.37 0.00
CA ARG A 524 37.89 5.56 -1.12
C ARG A 524 38.39 4.19 -0.66
N ALA A 525 38.99 4.10 0.52
CA ALA A 525 39.42 2.83 1.10
C ALA A 525 38.20 1.92 1.38
N LEU A 526 37.15 2.50 1.98
CA LEU A 526 35.89 1.80 2.22
C LEU A 526 35.17 1.42 0.93
N GLU A 527 35.11 2.32 -0.06
CA GLU A 527 34.52 2.07 -1.39
C GLU A 527 35.16 0.84 -2.04
N LYS A 528 36.50 0.80 -2.05
CA LYS A 528 37.26 -0.35 -2.56
C LYS A 528 36.92 -1.64 -1.79
N HIS A 529 36.77 -1.56 -0.47
CA HIS A 529 36.37 -2.72 0.33
C HIS A 529 34.95 -3.19 -0.02
N VAL A 530 34.00 -2.27 -0.15
CA VAL A 530 32.60 -2.57 -0.56
C VAL A 530 32.54 -3.17 -1.97
N GLU A 531 33.39 -2.72 -2.89
CA GLU A 531 33.54 -3.34 -4.21
C GLU A 531 34.07 -4.79 -4.15
N GLU A 532 34.92 -5.11 -3.17
CA GLU A 532 35.45 -6.46 -2.96
C GLU A 532 34.44 -7.41 -2.28
N LEU A 533 33.36 -6.89 -1.69
CA LEU A 533 32.29 -7.69 -1.11
C LEU A 533 31.53 -8.49 -2.19
N PRO A 534 31.05 -9.70 -1.86
CA PRO A 534 30.22 -10.46 -2.77
C PRO A 534 28.97 -9.67 -3.10
N VAL A 535 28.68 -9.52 -4.39
CA VAL A 535 27.35 -9.15 -4.84
C VAL A 535 26.46 -10.33 -4.48
N PHE A 536 25.40 -10.10 -3.72
CA PHE A 536 24.36 -11.09 -3.54
C PHE A 536 23.60 -11.21 -4.87
N GLU A 537 24.20 -11.90 -5.85
CA GLU A 537 23.50 -12.32 -7.04
C GLU A 537 22.57 -13.45 -6.61
N TYR A 538 21.26 -13.23 -6.73
CA TYR A 538 20.33 -14.34 -6.89
C TYR A 538 20.71 -15.07 -8.19
N GLU A 539 21.67 -15.99 -8.11
CA GLU A 539 21.78 -17.07 -9.08
C GLU A 539 20.50 -17.89 -8.97
N ARG A 540 19.50 -17.50 -9.77
CA ARG A 540 18.38 -18.37 -10.12
C ARG A 540 18.93 -19.49 -10.99
N ASP A 541 19.51 -20.48 -10.34
CA ASP A 541 19.71 -21.79 -10.95
C ASP A 541 18.32 -22.42 -11.10
N TYR A 542 17.67 -22.14 -12.23
CA TYR A 542 16.57 -22.96 -12.70
C TYR A 542 17.19 -24.30 -13.12
N GLY A 543 17.47 -25.17 -12.14
CA GLY A 543 17.43 -26.59 -12.39
C GLY A 543 16.02 -26.92 -12.85
N ASP A 544 15.84 -27.08 -14.16
CA ASP A 544 14.60 -27.56 -14.77
C ASP A 544 14.24 -28.91 -14.10
N PRO A 545 13.14 -29.00 -13.31
CA PRO A 545 12.78 -30.25 -12.64
C PRO A 545 12.18 -31.28 -13.60
N PHE A 546 12.17 -31.00 -14.92
CA PHE A 546 11.49 -31.82 -15.93
C PHE A 546 12.42 -32.36 -17.03
N GLU A 547 13.74 -32.36 -16.85
CA GLU A 547 14.62 -33.15 -17.73
C GLU A 547 14.65 -34.63 -17.31
N ASP A 548 13.92 -35.41 -18.11
CA ASP A 548 14.02 -36.85 -18.39
C ASP A 548 13.82 -37.88 -17.27
N ASP A 549 12.67 -38.57 -17.33
CA ASP A 549 12.63 -40.04 -17.32
C ASP A 549 11.26 -40.53 -17.85
N GLU A 550 11.17 -40.81 -19.16
CA GLU A 550 10.45 -41.98 -19.72
C GLU A 550 10.60 -42.01 -21.25
N VAL A 551 11.69 -42.63 -21.72
CA VAL A 551 11.71 -43.26 -23.04
C VAL A 551 11.88 -44.75 -22.83
N ASP A 552 10.76 -45.47 -22.91
CA ASP A 552 10.78 -46.89 -23.22
C ASP A 552 9.98 -47.18 -24.49
N ARG A 553 10.49 -48.19 -25.20
CA ARG A 553 10.40 -48.41 -26.64
C ARG A 553 9.04 -48.90 -27.15
N ASP A 554 8.81 -48.58 -28.42
CA ASP A 554 7.92 -49.24 -29.40
C ASP A 554 6.41 -49.21 -29.12
N GLY A 555 5.71 -48.37 -29.89
CA GLY A 555 4.26 -48.48 -30.09
C GLY A 555 3.68 -47.29 -30.84
N ASP A 556 3.57 -47.40 -32.17
CA ASP A 556 2.77 -46.50 -33.02
C ASP A 556 1.37 -46.27 -32.44
N VAL A 557 1.09 -45.06 -31.97
CA VAL A 557 -0.27 -44.51 -31.90
C VAL A 557 -0.21 -43.06 -32.37
N VAL A 558 -0.72 -42.83 -33.58
CA VAL A 558 -0.95 -41.50 -34.15
C VAL A 558 -2.14 -40.88 -33.42
N GLU A 559 -1.90 -40.17 -32.32
CA GLU A 559 -2.88 -39.22 -31.77
C GLU A 559 -2.85 -37.95 -32.62
N ARG A 560 -4.01 -37.60 -33.20
CA ARG A 560 -4.17 -36.32 -33.89
C ARG A 560 -4.10 -35.21 -32.84
N GLU A 561 -3.04 -34.41 -32.87
CA GLU A 561 -2.98 -33.14 -32.14
C GLU A 561 -4.15 -32.25 -32.59
N VAL A 562 -5.16 -32.12 -31.72
CA VAL A 562 -6.24 -31.14 -31.89
C VAL A 562 -5.63 -29.78 -31.60
N SER A 563 -5.80 -28.81 -32.51
CA SER A 563 -5.25 -27.47 -32.25
C SER A 563 -5.97 -26.83 -31.06
N GLU A 564 -5.25 -26.07 -30.23
CA GLU A 564 -5.85 -25.35 -29.07
C GLU A 564 -7.03 -24.46 -29.51
N ASP A 565 -6.99 -23.96 -30.74
CA ASP A 565 -8.07 -23.21 -31.39
C ASP A 565 -9.35 -24.03 -31.60
N ASP A 566 -9.22 -25.31 -31.95
CA ASP A 566 -10.35 -26.23 -32.15
C ASP A 566 -10.98 -26.62 -30.82
N GLU A 567 -10.18 -26.79 -29.77
CA GLU A 567 -10.69 -27.02 -28.41
C GLU A 567 -11.49 -25.82 -27.89
N ILE A 568 -10.98 -24.60 -28.09
CA ILE A 568 -11.67 -23.37 -27.70
C ILE A 568 -12.97 -23.22 -28.49
N ASP A 569 -12.94 -23.44 -29.81
CA ASP A 569 -14.14 -23.34 -30.64
C ASP A 569 -15.19 -24.38 -30.24
N THR A 570 -14.76 -25.61 -29.92
CA THR A 570 -15.65 -26.67 -29.41
C THR A 570 -16.27 -26.28 -28.07
N LEU A 571 -15.47 -25.71 -27.15
CA LEU A 571 -15.95 -25.23 -25.85
C LEU A 571 -17.07 -24.19 -26.01
N PHE A 572 -16.87 -23.18 -26.86
CA PHE A 572 -17.86 -22.12 -27.05
C PHE A 572 -19.07 -22.56 -27.88
N SER A 573 -18.93 -23.59 -28.73
CA SER A 573 -20.06 -24.14 -29.49
C SER A 573 -21.21 -24.65 -28.60
N MET A 574 -20.90 -25.09 -27.39
CA MET A 574 -21.89 -25.52 -26.37
C MET A 574 -22.76 -24.39 -25.83
N LEU A 575 -22.44 -23.11 -26.08
CA LEU A 575 -23.33 -21.97 -25.75
C LEU A 575 -24.44 -21.77 -26.80
N ALA A 576 -24.37 -22.46 -27.94
CA ALA A 576 -25.37 -22.36 -28.99
C ALA A 576 -26.61 -23.23 -28.71
N GLU A 577 -26.40 -24.37 -28.04
CA GLU A 577 -27.42 -25.29 -27.53
C GLU A 577 -28.22 -24.65 -26.38
#